data_AF-A0AB32UPV0-F1
#
_entry.id   AF-A0AB32UPV0-F1
#
_cell.length_a   1.000
_cell.length_b   1.000
_cell.length_c   1.000
_cell.angle_alpha   90.00
_cell.angle_beta   90.00
_cell.angle_gamma   90.00
#
_symmetry.space_group_name_H-M   'P 1'
#
loop_
_entity.id
_entity.type
_entity.pdbx_description
1 polymer ?
#
loop_
_entity_poly.entity_id
_entity_poly.type
_entity_poly.pdbx_seq_one_letter_code
_entity_poly.pdbx_strand_id
1 'polypeptide(L)'
;MLRGAMAYPSMGEAHRRITDYLNNFSDAVSDQDVASLAQLFSFSSNSPSLLSLADALNFFQDANRLIKQSDKFSQFGEILAPLFRSLQSYRLGNLVDAYHAFEKFANAFIQEFRNWESSWALQALYVIAYEIRVLAERADRELASNGKSPEKLKGAGSFLMKVFGVLAGKGPKRVGALYVTCQLFKIYFKLGTVHLCRSVIRSIETARIFDFEEFPRRDKVTYMYYTGRLEVFNENFPAADHKLSYALTHCNPLREANIRMILKYLIPVKLSLGILPNAWLLEKYNLLEYSNVVQALKRGDLRLLRHALQEHEDRFLRSGVYLVLEKLELQVYQRLVKKIYIIQKQKDPSKAHQLKLEVIVKALKWLEMDMDLDEVECIMTILIYKNLVKGYFAHKSKVVVLSKQDPFPKLNGKPVNS
;
A
#
# COMPACT_ATOMS: atom_id res chain seq x y z
N MET A 1 3.36 41.10 5.33
CA MET A 1 3.98 41.69 6.54
C MET A 1 3.79 40.67 7.66
N LEU A 2 4.78 40.05 8.30
CA LEU A 2 6.21 40.33 8.48
C LEU A 2 7.05 39.14 8.01
N ARG A 3 7.97 39.36 7.06
CA ARG A 3 9.15 38.49 6.92
C ARG A 3 10.06 38.84 8.10
N GLY A 4 10.18 37.96 9.08
CA GLY A 4 11.19 38.08 10.13
C GLY A 4 12.56 38.19 9.48
N ALA A 5 13.36 39.16 9.88
CA ALA A 5 14.71 39.35 9.39
C ALA A 5 15.53 38.07 9.66
N MET A 6 15.87 37.33 8.59
CA MET A 6 16.88 36.28 8.67
C MET A 6 18.22 36.96 8.94
N ALA A 7 18.73 36.83 10.17
CA ALA A 7 20.10 37.18 10.47
C ALA A 7 21.01 36.23 9.67
N TYR A 8 21.58 36.72 8.56
CA TYR A 8 22.55 35.96 7.80
C TYR A 8 23.77 35.68 8.69
N PRO A 9 24.25 34.43 8.77
CA PRO A 9 25.42 34.11 9.59
C PRO A 9 26.64 34.89 9.09
N SER A 10 27.50 35.34 10.01
CA SER A 10 28.81 35.87 9.62
C SER A 10 29.62 34.78 8.91
N MET A 11 30.59 35.16 8.08
CA MET A 11 31.43 34.18 7.36
C MET A 11 32.12 33.18 8.30
N GLY A 12 32.54 33.63 9.49
CA GLY A 12 33.10 32.76 10.53
C GLY A 12 32.08 31.80 11.13
N GLU A 13 30.84 32.24 11.35
CA GLU A 13 29.76 31.40 11.87
C GLU A 13 29.30 30.35 10.85
N ALA A 14 29.21 30.72 9.57
CA ALA A 14 28.90 29.78 8.49
C ALA A 14 29.99 28.71 8.36
N HIS A 15 31.26 29.13 8.39
CA HIS A 15 32.40 28.21 8.38
C HIS A 15 32.36 27.25 9.58
N ARG A 16 32.13 27.77 10.80
CA ARG A 16 32.01 26.97 12.01
C ARG A 16 30.93 25.90 11.89
N ARG A 17 29.72 26.26 11.45
CA ARG A 17 28.59 25.30 11.32
C ARG A 17 28.88 24.18 10.33
N ILE A 18 29.54 24.49 9.22
CA ILE A 18 29.93 23.47 8.23
C ILE A 18 30.99 22.55 8.84
N THR A 19 32.00 23.11 9.52
CA THR A 19 33.04 22.33 10.19
C THR A 19 32.48 21.46 11.31
N ASP A 20 31.55 21.97 12.13
CA ASP A 20 30.87 21.22 13.19
C ASP A 20 30.09 20.04 12.61
N TYR A 21 29.39 20.22 11.47
CA TYR A 21 28.73 19.11 10.78
C TYR A 21 29.72 18.07 10.25
N LEU A 22 30.82 18.50 9.64
CA LEU A 22 31.86 17.60 9.13
C LEU A 22 32.51 16.78 10.25
N ASN A 23 32.78 17.42 11.40
CA ASN A 23 33.26 16.75 12.60
C ASN A 23 32.26 15.71 13.09
N ASN A 24 30.99 16.10 13.28
CA ASN A 24 29.94 15.18 13.73
C ASN A 24 29.75 13.99 12.78
N PHE A 25 29.83 14.22 11.47
CA PHE A 25 29.78 13.13 10.48
C PHE A 25 30.95 12.18 10.66
N SER A 26 32.18 12.72 10.74
CA SER A 26 33.36 11.88 10.86
C SER A 26 33.39 11.12 12.19
N ASP A 27 33.00 11.76 13.29
CA ASP A 27 32.96 11.15 14.61
C ASP A 27 31.89 10.05 14.62
N ALA A 28 30.71 10.29 14.03
CA ALA A 28 29.68 9.26 13.88
C ALA A 28 30.13 8.04 13.06
N VAL A 29 30.99 8.23 12.05
CA VAL A 29 31.55 7.12 11.27
C VAL A 29 32.65 6.40 12.05
N SER A 30 33.55 7.13 12.71
CA SER A 30 34.64 6.57 13.52
C SER A 30 34.11 5.78 14.73
N ASP A 31 33.12 6.32 15.43
CA ASP A 31 32.52 5.72 16.62
C ASP A 31 31.40 4.72 16.30
N GLN A 32 31.05 4.57 15.01
CA GLN A 32 29.91 3.79 14.54
C GLN A 32 28.58 4.21 15.19
N ASP A 33 28.43 5.50 15.51
CA ASP A 33 27.20 6.08 16.04
C ASP A 33 26.15 6.26 14.93
N VAL A 34 25.34 5.22 14.76
CA VAL A 34 24.25 5.20 13.79
C VAL A 34 23.17 6.25 14.06
N ALA A 35 22.95 6.62 15.33
CA ALA A 35 21.87 7.55 15.67
C ALA A 35 22.20 8.95 15.18
N SER A 36 23.43 9.40 15.44
CA SER A 36 23.96 10.66 14.92
C SER A 36 23.99 10.66 13.39
N LEU A 37 24.52 9.60 12.77
CA LEU A 37 24.58 9.51 11.30
C LEU A 37 23.19 9.57 10.64
N ALA A 38 22.19 8.88 11.22
CA ALA A 38 20.82 8.90 10.73
C ALA A 38 20.18 10.30 10.82
N GLN A 39 20.47 11.07 11.87
CA GLN A 39 19.97 12.43 12.01
C GLN A 39 20.55 13.38 10.96
N LEU A 40 21.83 13.22 10.62
CA LEU A 40 22.51 14.05 9.59
C LEU A 40 21.87 13.89 8.20
N PHE A 41 21.23 12.76 7.91
CA PHE A 41 20.63 12.48 6.61
C PHE A 41 19.12 12.78 6.53
N SER A 42 18.46 13.14 7.63
CA SER A 42 16.99 13.24 7.66
C SER A 42 16.45 14.60 7.19
N PHE A 43 16.44 14.82 5.87
CA PHE A 43 16.02 16.09 5.24
C PHE A 43 14.56 16.44 5.53
N SER A 44 13.69 15.43 5.52
CA SER A 44 12.25 15.60 5.75
C SER A 44 11.89 16.00 7.17
N SER A 45 12.81 15.85 8.13
CA SER A 45 12.60 16.22 9.54
C SER A 45 12.54 17.74 9.77
N ASN A 46 13.02 18.55 8.81
CA ASN A 46 13.20 20.00 8.96
C ASN A 46 13.90 20.37 10.28
N SER A 47 14.89 19.56 10.69
CA SER A 47 15.60 19.80 11.95
C SER A 47 16.28 21.17 11.94
N PRO A 48 16.25 21.92 13.05
CA PRO A 48 16.88 23.24 13.12
C PRO A 48 18.37 23.22 12.76
N SER A 49 19.07 22.12 13.08
CA SER A 49 20.49 21.93 12.74
C SER A 49 20.73 21.81 11.24
N LEU A 50 19.94 21.03 10.51
CA LEU A 50 20.08 20.89 9.05
C LEU A 50 19.65 22.16 8.31
N LEU A 51 18.63 22.86 8.80
CA LEU A 51 18.23 24.15 8.25
C LEU A 51 19.33 25.20 8.43
N SER A 52 19.90 25.27 9.63
CA SER A 52 21.02 26.15 9.96
C SER A 52 22.27 25.87 9.10
N LEU A 53 22.57 24.59 8.86
CA LEU A 53 23.63 24.18 7.95
C LEU A 53 23.34 24.58 6.50
N ALA A 54 22.11 24.36 6.01
CA ALA A 54 21.76 24.73 4.65
C ALA A 54 21.85 26.25 4.41
N ASP A 55 21.47 27.07 5.41
CA ASP A 55 21.66 28.51 5.37
C ASP A 55 23.15 28.90 5.37
N ALA A 56 23.98 28.23 6.17
CA ALA A 56 25.43 28.41 6.17
C ALA A 56 26.08 28.02 4.83
N LEU A 57 25.65 26.91 4.23
CA LEU A 57 26.12 26.45 2.92
C LEU A 57 25.73 27.45 1.82
N ASN A 58 24.51 28.02 1.86
CA ASN A 58 24.10 29.03 0.88
C ASN A 58 24.93 30.31 0.98
N PHE A 59 25.38 30.67 2.18
CA PHE A 59 26.25 31.82 2.41
C PHE A 59 27.71 31.53 2.03
N PHE A 60 28.21 30.32 2.32
CA PHE A 60 29.59 29.90 2.07
C PHE A 60 29.67 28.94 0.87
N GLN A 61 29.85 29.51 -0.33
CA GLN A 61 29.85 28.75 -1.59
C GLN A 61 31.02 27.77 -1.76
N ASP A 62 32.07 27.89 -0.95
CA ASP A 62 33.34 27.15 -1.11
C ASP A 62 33.46 25.94 -0.16
N ALA A 63 32.34 25.39 0.31
CA ALA A 63 32.31 24.27 1.27
C ALA A 63 33.10 23.02 0.81
N ASN A 64 33.21 22.80 -0.50
CA ASN A 64 34.02 21.72 -1.08
C ASN A 64 35.51 21.86 -0.76
N ARG A 65 36.00 23.09 -0.57
CA ARG A 65 37.39 23.34 -0.16
C ARG A 65 37.62 22.84 1.26
N LEU A 66 36.66 23.02 2.16
CA LEU A 66 36.74 22.54 3.56
C LEU A 66 36.81 21.03 3.62
N ILE A 67 36.05 20.33 2.77
CA ILE A 67 36.10 18.87 2.64
C ILE A 67 37.50 18.42 2.19
N LYS A 68 38.13 19.15 1.25
CA LYS A 68 39.46 18.80 0.71
C LYS A 68 40.63 19.16 1.62
N GLN A 69 40.45 20.12 2.54
CA GLN A 69 41.52 20.63 3.40
C GLN A 69 41.90 19.70 4.55
N SER A 70 41.02 18.75 4.91
CA SER A 70 41.30 17.78 5.96
C SER A 70 41.22 16.37 5.39
N ASP A 71 42.29 15.59 5.59
CA ASP A 71 42.31 14.18 5.22
C ASP A 71 41.18 13.38 5.89
N LYS A 72 40.73 13.83 7.07
CA LYS A 72 39.59 13.25 7.81
C LYS A 72 38.31 13.25 6.97
N PHE A 73 38.09 14.30 6.18
CA PHE A 73 36.88 14.48 5.37
C PHE A 73 37.07 14.12 3.90
N SER A 74 38.31 14.21 3.38
CA SER A 74 38.60 13.99 1.96
C SER A 74 38.22 12.58 1.51
N GLN A 75 38.43 11.58 2.36
CA GLN A 75 38.00 10.19 2.15
C GLN A 75 36.48 10.03 1.96
N PHE A 76 35.67 10.93 2.50
CA PHE A 76 34.21 10.93 2.36
C PHE A 76 33.71 12.03 1.42
N GLY A 77 34.60 12.67 0.66
CA GLY A 77 34.25 13.80 -0.19
C GLY A 77 33.21 13.49 -1.26
N GLU A 78 33.23 12.26 -1.79
CA GLU A 78 32.23 11.77 -2.75
C GLU A 78 30.83 11.63 -2.13
N ILE A 79 30.73 11.45 -0.82
CA ILE A 79 29.48 11.40 -0.05
C ILE A 79 29.05 12.81 0.35
N LEU A 80 29.96 13.59 0.94
CA LEU A 80 29.65 14.87 1.58
C LEU A 80 29.35 15.99 0.58
N ALA A 81 30.06 16.07 -0.54
CA ALA A 81 29.86 17.15 -1.51
C ALA A 81 28.46 17.10 -2.16
N PRO A 82 27.97 15.94 -2.67
CA PRO A 82 26.60 15.86 -3.17
C PRO A 82 25.54 16.05 -2.08
N LEU A 83 25.82 15.65 -0.83
CA LEU A 83 24.92 15.85 0.30
C LEU A 83 24.72 17.35 0.58
N PHE A 84 25.80 18.13 0.64
CA PHE A 84 25.74 19.58 0.81
C PHE A 84 25.01 20.27 -0.33
N ARG A 85 25.27 19.87 -1.58
CA ARG A 85 24.55 20.40 -2.74
C ARG A 85 23.05 20.10 -2.67
N SER A 86 22.69 18.92 -2.18
CA SER A 86 21.30 18.52 -1.99
C SER A 86 20.61 19.37 -0.93
N LEU A 87 21.27 19.62 0.22
CA LEU A 87 20.76 20.49 1.28
C LEU A 87 20.55 21.93 0.82
N GLN A 88 21.52 22.51 0.11
CA GLN A 88 21.38 23.86 -0.47
C GLN A 88 20.17 23.93 -1.41
N SER A 89 20.10 23.01 -2.38
CA SER A 89 19.03 23.01 -3.39
C SER A 89 17.65 22.81 -2.75
N TYR A 90 17.56 21.93 -1.75
CA TYR A 90 16.34 21.70 -0.99
C TYR A 90 15.90 22.95 -0.22
N ARG A 91 16.85 23.67 0.39
CA ARG A 91 16.59 24.91 1.12
C ARG A 91 16.13 26.05 0.21
N LEU A 92 16.67 26.11 -1.02
CA LEU A 92 16.27 27.09 -2.04
C LEU A 92 14.94 26.75 -2.71
N GLY A 93 14.37 25.56 -2.46
CA GLY A 93 13.11 25.10 -3.05
C GLY A 93 13.27 24.43 -4.42
N ASN A 94 14.50 24.19 -4.89
CA ASN A 94 14.78 23.50 -6.15
C ASN A 94 14.79 21.99 -5.89
N LEU A 95 13.63 21.33 -5.90
CA LEU A 95 13.49 19.95 -5.44
C LEU A 95 14.06 18.94 -6.45
N VAL A 96 14.03 19.26 -7.74
CA VAL A 96 14.61 18.43 -8.80
C VAL A 96 16.14 18.35 -8.67
N ASP A 97 16.79 19.49 -8.46
CA ASP A 97 18.24 19.55 -8.24
C ASP A 97 18.63 18.90 -6.91
N ALA A 98 17.82 19.12 -5.87
CA ALA A 98 17.99 18.46 -4.58
C ALA A 98 17.95 16.94 -4.73
N TYR A 99 16.97 16.41 -5.48
CA TYR A 99 16.87 14.97 -5.76
C TYR A 99 18.10 14.42 -6.48
N HIS A 100 18.56 15.08 -7.53
CA HIS A 100 19.73 14.63 -8.29
C HIS A 100 21.01 14.62 -7.45
N ALA A 101 21.21 15.65 -6.62
CA ALA A 101 22.33 15.70 -5.70
C ALA A 101 22.21 14.63 -4.59
N PHE A 102 21.00 14.39 -4.07
CA PHE A 102 20.74 13.35 -3.08
C PHE A 102 20.97 11.95 -3.64
N GLU A 103 20.55 11.69 -4.88
CA GLU A 103 20.78 10.42 -5.56
C GLU A 103 22.28 10.15 -5.70
N LYS A 104 23.08 11.16 -6.07
CA LYS A 104 24.56 11.02 -6.12
C LYS A 104 25.15 10.68 -4.76
N PHE A 105 24.73 11.40 -3.70
CA PHE A 105 25.12 11.10 -2.32
C PHE A 105 24.75 9.66 -1.93
N ALA A 106 23.52 9.25 -2.21
CA ALA A 106 23.00 7.94 -1.85
C ALA A 106 23.74 6.81 -2.60
N ASN A 107 24.12 7.03 -3.86
CA ASN A 107 24.95 6.10 -4.64
C ASN A 107 26.39 6.03 -4.10
N ALA A 108 26.99 7.13 -3.64
CA ALA A 108 28.31 7.10 -3.00
C ALA A 108 28.25 6.36 -1.66
N PHE A 109 27.24 6.67 -0.83
CA PHE A 109 27.06 6.02 0.46
C PHE A 109 26.87 4.50 0.36
N ILE A 110 26.11 4.02 -0.62
CA ILE A 110 25.91 2.57 -0.77
C ILE A 110 27.18 1.83 -1.19
N GLN A 111 28.11 2.47 -1.92
CA GLN A 111 29.39 1.87 -2.26
C GLN A 111 30.24 1.67 -1.00
N GLU A 112 30.36 2.72 -0.17
CA GLU A 112 31.06 2.61 1.13
C GLU A 112 30.37 1.63 2.08
N PHE A 113 29.04 1.68 2.16
CA PHE A 113 28.25 0.76 2.97
C PHE A 113 28.48 -0.70 2.56
N ARG A 114 28.76 -0.98 1.29
CA ARG A 114 29.08 -2.34 0.83
C ARG A 114 30.39 -2.85 1.43
N ASN A 115 31.38 -1.98 1.59
CA ASN A 115 32.72 -2.30 2.08
C ASN A 115 32.75 -2.53 3.61
N TRP A 116 31.82 -1.93 4.36
CA TRP A 116 31.74 -2.15 5.81
C TRP A 116 31.27 -3.57 6.13
N GLU A 117 31.98 -4.34 6.95
CA GLU A 117 31.56 -5.72 7.27
C GLU A 117 30.33 -5.75 8.19
N SER A 118 30.22 -4.81 9.13
CA SER A 118 29.14 -4.76 10.12
C SER A 118 27.88 -4.03 9.61
N SER A 119 26.75 -4.28 10.27
CA SER A 119 25.45 -3.66 9.97
C SER A 119 25.22 -2.34 10.72
N TRP A 120 26.27 -1.73 11.30
CA TRP A 120 26.15 -0.57 12.18
C TRP A 120 25.38 0.58 11.52
N ALA A 121 25.66 0.89 10.26
CA ALA A 121 25.05 2.00 9.52
C ALA A 121 23.67 1.67 8.90
N LEU A 122 23.04 0.56 9.27
CA LEU A 122 21.80 0.10 8.62
C LEU A 122 20.63 1.08 8.83
N GLN A 123 20.54 1.73 10.00
CA GLN A 123 19.49 2.74 10.21
C GLN A 123 19.71 4.00 9.38
N ALA A 124 20.97 4.41 9.15
CA ALA A 124 21.28 5.51 8.25
C ALA A 124 20.84 5.19 6.80
N LEU A 125 21.06 3.94 6.35
CA LEU A 125 20.54 3.47 5.06
C LEU A 125 19.01 3.50 4.99
N TYR A 126 18.31 3.21 6.10
CA TYR A 126 16.84 3.35 6.15
C TYR A 126 16.39 4.80 5.97
N VAL A 127 17.10 5.76 6.57
CA VAL A 127 16.84 7.19 6.36
C VAL A 127 17.05 7.55 4.89
N ILE A 128 18.17 7.15 4.29
CA ILE A 128 18.44 7.40 2.85
C ILE A 128 17.33 6.83 1.98
N ALA A 129 16.92 5.58 2.23
CA ALA A 129 15.86 4.93 1.45
C ALA A 129 14.49 5.62 1.60
N TYR A 130 14.20 6.17 2.78
CA TYR A 130 12.99 6.96 3.01
C TYR A 130 13.06 8.33 2.32
N GLU A 131 14.17 9.06 2.53
CA GLU A 131 14.37 10.43 2.04
C GLU A 131 14.40 10.48 0.52
N ILE A 132 15.09 9.55 -0.15
CA ILE A 132 15.12 9.52 -1.63
C ILE A 132 13.72 9.35 -2.21
N ARG A 133 12.86 8.52 -1.60
CA ARG A 133 11.46 8.35 -2.02
C ARG A 133 10.66 9.64 -1.79
N VAL A 134 10.75 10.22 -0.60
CA VAL A 134 10.00 11.44 -0.25
C VAL A 134 10.42 12.62 -1.12
N LEU A 135 11.72 12.77 -1.37
CA LEU A 135 12.28 13.82 -2.20
C LEU A 135 11.88 13.62 -3.67
N ALA A 136 11.91 12.38 -4.18
CA ALA A 136 11.41 12.06 -5.51
C ALA A 136 9.91 12.40 -5.67
N GLU A 137 9.08 12.07 -4.68
CA GLU A 137 7.64 12.41 -4.68
C GLU A 137 7.39 13.93 -4.64
N ARG A 138 8.31 14.70 -4.08
CA ARG A 138 8.25 16.18 -4.07
C ARG A 138 8.73 16.76 -5.40
N ALA A 139 9.85 16.26 -5.93
CA ALA A 139 10.39 16.66 -7.23
C ALA A 139 9.42 16.35 -8.37
N ASP A 140 8.75 15.20 -8.36
CA ASP A 140 7.75 14.84 -9.37
C ASP A 140 6.51 15.75 -9.32
N ARG A 141 6.12 16.22 -8.13
CA ARG A 141 5.04 17.22 -8.02
C ARG A 141 5.45 18.56 -8.62
N GLU A 142 6.69 19.00 -8.40
CA GLU A 142 7.25 20.21 -9.02
C GLU A 142 7.33 20.08 -10.55
N LEU A 143 7.81 18.94 -11.06
CA LEU A 143 7.85 18.67 -12.49
C LEU A 143 6.44 18.70 -13.11
N ALA A 144 5.47 18.03 -12.47
CA ALA A 144 4.10 17.99 -12.93
C ALA A 144 3.45 19.39 -12.94
N SER A 145 3.68 20.21 -11.91
CA SER A 145 3.18 21.59 -11.89
C SER A 145 3.81 22.47 -12.97
N ASN A 146 5.04 22.14 -13.39
CA ASN A 146 5.75 22.82 -14.46
C ASN A 146 5.49 22.20 -15.85
N GLY A 147 4.51 21.29 -15.99
CA GLY A 147 4.16 20.64 -17.25
C GLY A 147 5.23 19.65 -17.78
N LYS A 148 6.18 19.24 -16.94
CA LYS A 148 7.23 18.27 -17.26
C LYS A 148 6.86 16.87 -16.79
N SER A 149 7.48 15.86 -17.39
CA SER A 149 7.25 14.45 -17.04
C SER A 149 7.79 14.11 -15.63
N PRO A 150 6.96 13.57 -14.71
CA PRO A 150 7.38 13.14 -13.38
C PRO A 150 8.06 11.76 -13.43
N GLU A 151 9.39 11.75 -13.48
CA GLU A 151 10.20 10.52 -13.63
C GLU A 151 11.07 10.18 -12.41
N LYS A 152 11.17 11.07 -11.41
CA LYS A 152 12.12 10.92 -10.29
C LYS A 152 11.71 9.80 -9.34
N LEU A 153 10.41 9.55 -9.16
CA LEU A 153 9.94 8.43 -8.35
C LEU A 153 10.31 7.07 -8.97
N LYS A 154 10.32 6.98 -10.31
CA LYS A 154 10.82 5.80 -11.03
C LYS A 154 12.33 5.61 -10.80
N GLY A 155 13.11 6.69 -10.89
CA GLY A 155 14.54 6.68 -10.58
C GLY A 155 14.84 6.22 -9.15
N ALA A 156 14.09 6.73 -8.16
CA ALA A 156 14.19 6.29 -6.77
C ALA A 156 13.91 4.78 -6.62
N GLY A 157 12.93 4.24 -7.37
CA GLY A 157 12.68 2.80 -7.43
C GLY A 157 13.89 2.01 -7.94
N SER A 158 14.54 2.47 -9.02
CA SER A 158 15.76 1.86 -9.55
C SER A 158 16.91 1.89 -8.55
N PHE A 159 17.10 3.01 -7.82
CA PHE A 159 18.08 3.10 -6.75
C PHE A 159 17.77 2.10 -5.62
N LEU A 160 16.53 2.05 -5.12
CA LEU A 160 16.15 1.14 -4.04
C LEU A 160 16.28 -0.34 -4.44
N MET A 161 16.13 -0.69 -5.72
CA MET A 161 16.44 -2.03 -6.21
C MET A 161 17.93 -2.37 -6.10
N LYS A 162 18.84 -1.40 -6.34
CA LYS A 162 20.28 -1.59 -6.08
C LYS A 162 20.54 -1.80 -4.60
N VAL A 163 19.90 -1.00 -3.74
CA VAL A 163 19.98 -1.15 -2.27
C VAL A 163 19.50 -2.54 -1.83
N PHE A 164 18.37 -2.99 -2.37
CA PHE A 164 17.87 -4.34 -2.12
C PHE A 164 18.90 -5.41 -2.50
N GLY A 165 19.56 -5.28 -3.66
CA GLY A 165 20.60 -6.20 -4.08
C GLY A 165 21.79 -6.30 -3.11
N VAL A 166 22.21 -5.18 -2.52
CA VAL A 166 23.27 -5.16 -1.48
C VAL A 166 22.82 -5.84 -0.19
N LEU A 167 21.55 -5.70 0.19
CA LEU A 167 21.01 -6.27 1.43
C LEU A 167 20.58 -7.72 1.28
N ALA A 168 20.22 -8.18 0.08
CA ALA A 168 19.68 -9.52 -0.15
C ALA A 168 20.71 -10.66 -0.07
N GLY A 169 21.98 -10.35 0.24
CA GLY A 169 23.03 -11.34 0.48
C GLY A 169 22.92 -12.05 1.84
N LYS A 170 23.71 -13.11 2.03
CA LYS A 170 23.92 -13.72 3.35
C LYS A 170 24.70 -12.74 4.23
N GLY A 171 24.21 -12.47 5.45
CA GLY A 171 24.93 -11.65 6.43
C GLY A 171 24.00 -10.84 7.33
N PRO A 172 24.56 -10.11 8.31
CA PRO A 172 23.79 -9.35 9.31
C PRO A 172 22.97 -8.20 8.70
N LYS A 173 23.31 -7.74 7.50
CA LYS A 173 22.61 -6.65 6.79
C LYS A 173 21.27 -7.08 6.20
N ARG A 174 21.02 -8.39 6.07
CA ARG A 174 19.82 -8.95 5.42
C ARG A 174 18.51 -8.46 6.02
N VAL A 175 18.50 -8.16 7.32
CA VAL A 175 17.30 -7.68 8.03
C VAL A 175 16.78 -6.37 7.45
N GLY A 176 17.61 -5.58 6.76
CA GLY A 176 17.20 -4.37 6.08
C GLY A 176 16.50 -4.56 4.74
N ALA A 177 16.57 -5.76 4.16
CA ALA A 177 15.94 -6.04 2.86
C ALA A 177 14.42 -5.84 2.92
N LEU A 178 13.77 -6.19 4.04
CA LEU A 178 12.32 -6.01 4.19
C LEU A 178 11.93 -4.53 4.28
N TYR A 179 12.73 -3.70 4.96
CA TYR A 179 12.48 -2.26 5.02
C TYR A 179 12.52 -1.62 3.63
N VAL A 180 13.56 -1.94 2.84
CA VAL A 180 13.71 -1.45 1.47
C VAL A 180 12.59 -1.98 0.56
N THR A 181 12.21 -3.25 0.71
CA THR A 181 11.04 -3.85 0.04
C THR A 181 9.77 -3.05 0.32
N CYS A 182 9.55 -2.64 1.56
CA CYS A 182 8.40 -1.82 1.93
C CYS A 182 8.42 -0.43 1.27
N GLN A 183 9.60 0.17 1.07
CA GLN A 183 9.72 1.44 0.32
C GLN A 183 9.46 1.22 -1.17
N LEU A 184 9.97 0.14 -1.75
CA LEU A 184 9.70 -0.25 -3.14
C LEU A 184 8.20 -0.47 -3.39
N PHE A 185 7.49 -1.14 -2.48
CA PHE A 185 6.04 -1.29 -2.60
C PHE A 185 5.32 0.06 -2.60
N LYS A 186 5.69 1.01 -1.74
CA LYS A 186 5.11 2.36 -1.77
C LYS A 186 5.30 3.04 -3.13
N ILE A 187 6.46 2.86 -3.76
CA ILE A 187 6.75 3.38 -5.11
C ILE A 187 5.90 2.66 -6.17
N TYR A 188 5.95 1.33 -6.23
CA TYR A 188 5.28 0.56 -7.28
C TYR A 188 3.77 0.70 -7.26
N PHE A 189 3.16 0.75 -6.07
CA PHE A 189 1.72 1.00 -5.96
C PHE A 189 1.35 2.44 -6.34
N LYS A 190 2.22 3.42 -6.07
CA LYS A 190 1.99 4.83 -6.44
C LYS A 190 2.15 5.05 -7.96
N LEU A 191 3.07 4.33 -8.60
CA LEU A 191 3.30 4.38 -10.05
C LEU A 191 2.36 3.46 -10.86
N GLY A 192 1.54 2.64 -10.22
CA GLY A 192 0.71 1.63 -10.89
C GLY A 192 1.49 0.43 -11.45
N THR A 193 2.79 0.31 -11.18
CA THR A 193 3.66 -0.79 -11.65
C THR A 193 3.69 -1.97 -10.67
N VAL A 194 2.53 -2.40 -10.18
CA VAL A 194 2.39 -3.37 -9.07
C VAL A 194 2.97 -4.75 -9.42
N HIS A 195 3.05 -5.10 -10.70
CA HIS A 195 3.68 -6.34 -11.18
C HIS A 195 5.15 -6.48 -10.75
N LEU A 196 5.87 -5.36 -10.57
CA LEU A 196 7.26 -5.35 -10.10
C LEU A 196 7.42 -5.83 -8.66
N CYS A 197 6.35 -5.83 -7.86
CA CYS A 197 6.39 -6.38 -6.50
C CYS A 197 6.75 -7.88 -6.49
N ARG A 198 6.37 -8.64 -7.52
CA ARG A 198 6.53 -10.10 -7.56
C ARG A 198 8.00 -10.54 -7.46
N SER A 199 8.92 -9.82 -8.11
CA SER A 199 10.34 -10.18 -8.08
C SER A 199 10.92 -10.05 -6.66
N VAL A 200 10.60 -8.95 -5.98
CA VAL A 200 11.07 -8.66 -4.62
C VAL A 200 10.43 -9.63 -3.60
N ILE A 201 9.13 -9.89 -3.73
CA ILE A 201 8.42 -10.90 -2.92
C ILE A 201 9.09 -12.26 -3.05
N ARG A 202 9.34 -12.72 -4.29
CA ARG A 202 10.00 -14.01 -4.54
C ARG A 202 11.38 -14.08 -3.87
N SER A 203 12.16 -13.00 -3.94
CA SER A 203 13.46 -12.93 -3.29
C SER A 203 13.37 -13.03 -1.76
N ILE A 204 12.36 -12.43 -1.12
CA ILE A 204 12.16 -12.52 0.33
C ILE A 204 11.63 -13.91 0.74
N GLU A 205 10.66 -14.46 0.02
CA GLU A 205 9.96 -15.70 0.41
C GLU A 205 10.73 -16.98 0.04
N THR A 206 11.47 -16.98 -1.08
CA THR A 206 12.15 -18.18 -1.57
C THR A 206 13.57 -18.31 -1.01
N ALA A 207 14.19 -17.19 -0.63
CA ALA A 207 15.54 -17.24 -0.13
C ALA A 207 15.53 -17.74 1.32
N ARG A 208 16.03 -18.96 1.54
CA ARG A 208 16.19 -19.62 2.86
C ARG A 208 17.08 -18.85 3.85
N ILE A 209 17.56 -17.67 3.45
CA ILE A 209 18.40 -16.78 4.25
C ILE A 209 17.57 -15.82 5.11
N PHE A 210 16.28 -15.64 4.81
CA PHE A 210 15.40 -14.79 5.58
C PHE A 210 14.52 -15.64 6.50
N ASP A 211 14.56 -15.34 7.79
CA ASP A 211 13.52 -15.75 8.71
C ASP A 211 12.55 -14.57 8.87
N PHE A 212 11.27 -14.80 8.57
CA PHE A 212 10.27 -13.75 8.68
C PHE A 212 10.16 -13.21 10.11
N GLU A 213 10.47 -14.03 11.12
CA GLU A 213 10.38 -13.60 12.52
C GLU A 213 11.50 -12.64 12.95
N GLU A 214 12.67 -12.67 12.31
CA GLU A 214 13.79 -11.75 12.55
C GLU A 214 13.44 -10.29 12.21
N PHE A 215 12.45 -10.06 11.34
CA PHE A 215 12.14 -8.72 10.89
C PHE A 215 11.35 -7.90 11.93
N PRO A 216 11.60 -6.58 12.00
CA PRO A 216 10.81 -5.68 12.85
C PRO A 216 9.31 -5.77 12.54
N ARG A 217 8.49 -5.84 13.59
CA ARG A 217 7.01 -5.93 13.48
C ARG A 217 6.41 -4.86 12.55
N ARG A 218 6.93 -3.62 12.61
CA ARG A 218 6.48 -2.50 11.74
C ARG A 218 6.63 -2.84 10.25
N ASP A 219 7.73 -3.46 9.89
CA ASP A 219 8.07 -3.77 8.50
C ASP A 219 7.28 -5.01 8.06
N LYS A 220 7.10 -6.01 8.94
CA LYS A 220 6.20 -7.16 8.72
C LYS A 220 4.76 -6.74 8.42
N VAL A 221 4.20 -5.80 9.21
CA VAL A 221 2.84 -5.26 8.99
C VAL A 221 2.75 -4.56 7.64
N THR A 222 3.75 -3.75 7.28
CA THR A 222 3.77 -3.03 5.99
C THR A 222 3.88 -4.00 4.82
N TYR A 223 4.74 -5.01 4.92
CA TYR A 223 4.88 -6.08 3.93
C TYR A 223 3.56 -6.82 3.72
N MET A 224 2.95 -7.32 4.80
CA MET A 224 1.69 -8.07 4.76
C MET A 224 0.52 -7.24 4.24
N TYR A 225 0.50 -5.93 4.51
CA TYR A 225 -0.48 -5.01 3.93
C TYR A 225 -0.37 -4.95 2.40
N TYR A 226 0.83 -4.74 1.85
CA TYR A 226 1.02 -4.62 0.41
C TYR A 226 0.90 -5.95 -0.33
N THR A 227 1.45 -7.03 0.21
CA THR A 227 1.27 -8.36 -0.39
C THR A 227 -0.18 -8.83 -0.31
N GLY A 228 -0.89 -8.50 0.77
CA GLY A 228 -2.33 -8.73 0.88
C GLY A 228 -3.11 -7.98 -0.20
N ARG A 229 -2.81 -6.70 -0.45
CA ARG A 229 -3.39 -5.93 -1.56
C ARG A 229 -3.10 -6.54 -2.92
N LEU A 230 -1.89 -7.06 -3.14
CA LEU A 230 -1.55 -7.76 -4.38
C LEU A 230 -2.42 -9.01 -4.59
N GLU A 231 -2.69 -9.77 -3.53
CA GLU A 231 -3.63 -10.90 -3.60
C GLU A 231 -5.07 -10.46 -3.88
N VAL A 232 -5.49 -9.29 -3.40
CA VAL A 232 -6.80 -8.70 -3.80
C VAL A 232 -6.85 -8.45 -5.30
N PHE A 233 -5.80 -7.86 -5.88
CA PHE A 233 -5.70 -7.66 -7.34
C PHE A 233 -5.68 -8.97 -8.12
N ASN A 234 -5.09 -10.03 -7.58
CA ASN A 234 -5.09 -11.36 -8.20
C ASN A 234 -6.35 -12.19 -7.86
N GLU A 235 -7.32 -11.61 -7.14
CA GLU A 235 -8.57 -12.27 -6.70
C GLU A 235 -8.37 -13.52 -5.83
N ASN A 236 -7.20 -13.64 -5.20
CA ASN A 236 -6.86 -14.71 -4.27
C ASN A 236 -7.32 -14.34 -2.85
N PHE A 237 -8.64 -14.31 -2.65
CA PHE A 237 -9.25 -13.85 -1.41
C PHE A 237 -8.80 -14.60 -0.14
N PRO A 238 -8.57 -15.93 -0.13
CA PRO A 238 -8.01 -16.63 1.03
C PRO A 238 -6.63 -16.11 1.44
N ALA A 239 -5.71 -15.94 0.49
CA ALA A 239 -4.37 -15.44 0.78
C ALA A 239 -4.39 -13.96 1.16
N ALA A 240 -5.25 -13.16 0.51
CA ALA A 240 -5.48 -11.78 0.87
C ALA A 240 -5.98 -11.66 2.32
N ASP A 241 -6.93 -12.51 2.71
CA ASP A 241 -7.49 -12.53 4.06
C ASP A 241 -6.45 -12.83 5.12
N HIS A 242 -5.65 -13.87 4.89
CA HIS A 242 -4.56 -14.25 5.80
C HIS A 242 -3.57 -13.08 6.01
N LYS A 243 -3.08 -12.49 4.91
CA LYS A 243 -2.09 -11.41 4.92
C LYS A 243 -2.65 -10.12 5.55
N LEU A 244 -3.85 -9.69 5.15
CA LEU A 244 -4.47 -8.47 5.67
C LEU A 244 -4.95 -8.64 7.12
N SER A 245 -5.43 -9.81 7.51
CA SER A 245 -5.77 -10.12 8.91
C SER A 245 -4.51 -10.09 9.80
N TYR A 246 -3.39 -10.67 9.33
CA TYR A 246 -2.12 -10.54 10.03
C TYR A 246 -1.72 -9.08 10.22
N ALA A 247 -1.80 -8.27 9.15
CA ALA A 247 -1.47 -6.85 9.21
C ALA A 247 -2.36 -6.09 10.19
N LEU A 248 -3.67 -6.40 10.23
CA LEU A 248 -4.62 -5.79 11.16
C LEU A 248 -4.28 -6.12 12.62
N THR A 249 -4.12 -7.41 12.93
CA THR A 249 -3.83 -7.90 14.29
C THR A 249 -2.50 -7.37 14.82
N HIS A 250 -1.50 -7.26 13.95
CA HIS A 250 -0.16 -6.79 14.34
C HIS A 250 0.01 -5.27 14.19
N CYS A 251 -0.98 -4.54 13.69
CA CYS A 251 -0.92 -3.08 13.63
C CYS A 251 -0.87 -2.47 15.04
N ASN A 252 -0.31 -1.26 15.17
CA ASN A 252 -0.37 -0.52 16.43
C ASN A 252 -1.81 0.01 16.62
N PRO A 253 -2.51 -0.32 17.73
CA PRO A 253 -3.88 0.14 17.99
C PRO A 253 -4.05 1.66 18.01
N LEU A 254 -3.00 2.41 18.34
CA LEU A 254 -3.00 3.89 18.37
C LEU A 254 -2.89 4.51 16.97
N ARG A 255 -2.63 3.72 15.93
CA ARG A 255 -2.47 4.20 14.55
C ARG A 255 -3.73 3.93 13.74
N GLU A 256 -4.83 4.59 14.11
CA GLU A 256 -6.14 4.41 13.48
C GLU A 256 -6.14 4.61 11.96
N ALA A 257 -5.34 5.56 11.46
CA ALA A 257 -5.17 5.76 10.02
C ALA A 257 -4.65 4.49 9.30
N ASN A 258 -3.69 3.79 9.89
CA ASN A 258 -3.14 2.54 9.34
C ASN A 258 -4.16 1.40 9.42
N ILE A 259 -4.89 1.31 10.53
CA ILE A 259 -5.97 0.33 10.70
C ILE A 259 -7.04 0.56 9.63
N ARG A 260 -7.47 1.80 9.43
CA ARG A 260 -8.41 2.18 8.38
C ARG A 260 -7.88 1.81 7.00
N MET A 261 -6.59 2.04 6.72
CA MET A 261 -5.97 1.64 5.45
C MET A 261 -6.04 0.13 5.22
N ILE A 262 -5.80 -0.70 6.24
CA ILE A 262 -5.90 -2.16 6.14
C ILE A 262 -7.36 -2.58 5.91
N LEU A 263 -8.29 -2.04 6.71
CA LEU A 263 -9.71 -2.38 6.65
C LEU A 263 -10.37 -2.05 5.31
N LYS A 264 -9.94 -0.99 4.62
CA LYS A 264 -10.42 -0.67 3.26
C LYS A 264 -10.27 -1.82 2.26
N TYR A 265 -9.27 -2.68 2.44
CA TYR A 265 -9.05 -3.85 1.58
C TYR A 265 -9.58 -5.13 2.24
N LEU A 266 -9.45 -5.25 3.57
CA LEU A 266 -9.90 -6.45 4.28
C LEU A 266 -11.43 -6.59 4.27
N ILE A 267 -12.20 -5.50 4.34
CA ILE A 267 -13.66 -5.56 4.31
C ILE A 267 -14.15 -6.18 2.99
N PRO A 268 -13.80 -5.65 1.80
CA PRO A 268 -14.17 -6.30 0.53
C PRO A 268 -13.80 -7.78 0.49
N VAL A 269 -12.59 -8.14 0.94
CA VAL A 269 -12.14 -9.54 0.99
C VAL A 269 -13.04 -10.38 1.89
N LYS A 270 -13.31 -9.95 3.13
CA LYS A 270 -14.19 -10.66 4.06
C LYS A 270 -15.60 -10.80 3.48
N LEU A 271 -16.12 -9.76 2.82
CA LEU A 271 -17.43 -9.81 2.14
C LEU A 271 -17.44 -10.86 1.02
N SER A 272 -16.40 -10.93 0.19
CA SER A 272 -16.26 -11.94 -0.86
C SER A 272 -16.21 -13.36 -0.27
N LEU A 273 -15.64 -13.52 0.92
CA LEU A 273 -15.63 -14.79 1.68
C LEU A 273 -16.94 -15.06 2.46
N GLY A 274 -17.95 -14.19 2.34
CA GLY A 274 -19.24 -14.32 3.02
C GLY A 274 -19.26 -13.85 4.48
N ILE A 275 -18.20 -13.22 4.98
CA ILE A 275 -18.06 -12.71 6.34
C ILE A 275 -18.46 -11.23 6.35
N LEU A 276 -19.45 -10.89 7.18
CA LEU A 276 -19.98 -9.53 7.27
C LEU A 276 -19.34 -8.78 8.44
N PRO A 277 -18.90 -7.51 8.26
CA PRO A 277 -18.40 -6.69 9.36
C PRO A 277 -19.53 -6.23 10.30
N ASN A 278 -19.15 -5.91 11.53
CA ASN A 278 -20.03 -5.27 12.51
C ASN A 278 -20.20 -3.78 12.18
N ALA A 279 -21.40 -3.21 12.42
CA ALA A 279 -21.68 -1.80 12.14
C ALA A 279 -20.74 -0.85 12.91
N TRP A 280 -20.52 -1.14 14.19
CA TRP A 280 -19.58 -0.40 15.04
C TRP A 280 -18.15 -0.31 14.45
N LEU A 281 -17.68 -1.37 13.78
CA LEU A 281 -16.36 -1.36 13.14
C LEU A 281 -16.30 -0.30 12.02
N LEU A 282 -17.38 -0.20 11.23
CA LEU A 282 -17.47 0.75 10.12
C LEU A 282 -17.52 2.19 10.65
N GLU A 283 -18.31 2.44 11.69
CA GLU A 283 -18.41 3.74 12.35
C GLU A 283 -17.06 4.16 12.95
N LYS A 284 -16.47 3.30 13.79
CA LYS A 284 -15.21 3.58 14.50
C LYS A 284 -14.09 4.03 13.57
N TYR A 285 -13.95 3.38 12.41
CA TYR A 285 -12.86 3.66 11.46
C TYR A 285 -13.28 4.51 10.26
N ASN A 286 -14.47 5.12 10.30
CA ASN A 286 -15.01 5.96 9.22
C ASN A 286 -14.98 5.26 7.85
N LEU A 287 -15.67 4.12 7.78
CA LEU A 287 -15.80 3.23 6.62
C LEU A 287 -17.28 3.02 6.28
N LEU A 288 -18.09 4.07 6.48
CA LEU A 288 -19.54 4.04 6.29
C LEU A 288 -19.94 3.80 4.83
N GLU A 289 -19.04 4.04 3.87
CA GLU A 289 -19.25 3.70 2.46
C GLU A 289 -19.57 2.20 2.24
N TYR A 290 -19.18 1.32 3.17
CA TYR A 290 -19.52 -0.11 3.10
C TYR A 290 -20.86 -0.46 3.74
N SER A 291 -21.53 0.47 4.42
CA SER A 291 -22.75 0.18 5.20
C SER A 291 -23.87 -0.36 4.30
N ASN A 292 -24.18 0.36 3.22
CA ASN A 292 -25.22 -0.04 2.28
C ASN A 292 -24.85 -1.31 1.52
N VAL A 293 -23.56 -1.54 1.22
CA VAL A 293 -23.06 -2.79 0.63
C VAL A 293 -23.33 -3.98 1.56
N VAL A 294 -23.02 -3.83 2.85
CA VAL A 294 -23.26 -4.86 3.88
C VAL A 294 -24.75 -5.13 4.04
N GLN A 295 -25.57 -4.07 4.05
CA GLN A 295 -27.03 -4.21 4.16
C GLN A 295 -27.63 -4.88 2.93
N ALA A 296 -27.18 -4.54 1.73
CA ALA A 296 -27.58 -5.17 0.48
C ALA A 296 -27.28 -6.67 0.49
N LEU A 297 -26.07 -7.07 0.89
CA LEU A 297 -25.71 -8.47 1.09
C LEU A 297 -26.59 -9.15 2.14
N LYS A 298 -26.82 -8.53 3.31
CA LYS A 298 -27.72 -9.08 4.34
C LYS A 298 -29.14 -9.30 3.81
N ARG A 299 -29.65 -8.36 3.02
CA ARG A 299 -31.04 -8.36 2.57
C ARG A 299 -31.26 -9.12 1.25
N GLY A 300 -30.23 -9.38 0.47
CA GLY A 300 -30.43 -9.79 -0.93
C GLY A 300 -31.05 -8.68 -1.76
N ASP A 301 -30.66 -7.43 -1.51
CA ASP A 301 -31.21 -6.23 -2.15
C ASP A 301 -30.24 -5.71 -3.22
N LEU A 302 -30.49 -6.08 -4.48
CA LEU A 302 -29.63 -5.75 -5.62
C LEU A 302 -29.64 -4.27 -5.96
N ARG A 303 -30.81 -3.62 -5.87
CA ARG A 303 -30.95 -2.18 -6.11
C ARG A 303 -30.10 -1.38 -5.12
N LEU A 304 -30.15 -1.75 -3.84
CA LEU A 304 -29.32 -1.11 -2.81
C LEU A 304 -27.83 -1.32 -3.06
N LEU A 305 -27.40 -2.51 -3.52
CA LEU A 305 -26.00 -2.75 -3.88
C LEU A 305 -25.57 -1.80 -5.01
N ARG A 306 -26.32 -1.78 -6.12
CA ARG A 306 -25.99 -0.96 -7.30
C ARG A 306 -25.93 0.53 -6.94
N HIS A 307 -26.91 1.02 -6.17
CA HIS A 307 -26.90 2.39 -5.68
C HIS A 307 -25.68 2.70 -4.80
N ALA A 308 -25.34 1.80 -3.87
CA ALA A 308 -24.17 1.98 -2.99
C ALA A 308 -22.84 2.01 -3.77
N LEU A 309 -22.72 1.21 -4.83
CA LEU A 309 -21.56 1.22 -5.72
C LEU A 309 -21.48 2.51 -6.51
N GLN A 310 -22.61 3.01 -7.03
CA GLN A 310 -22.69 4.26 -7.80
C GLN A 310 -22.41 5.49 -6.92
N GLU A 311 -23.01 5.57 -5.73
CA GLU A 311 -22.84 6.69 -4.79
C GLU A 311 -21.37 6.89 -4.36
N HIS A 312 -20.59 5.80 -4.34
CA HIS A 312 -19.20 5.81 -3.88
C HIS A 312 -18.21 5.32 -4.95
N GLU A 313 -18.61 5.32 -6.22
CA GLU A 313 -17.87 4.76 -7.36
C GLU A 313 -16.44 5.28 -7.40
N ASP A 314 -16.32 6.61 -7.41
CA ASP A 314 -15.09 7.39 -7.39
C ASP A 314 -14.11 6.96 -6.28
N ARG A 315 -14.64 6.70 -5.09
CA ARG A 315 -13.84 6.30 -3.93
C ARG A 315 -13.38 4.85 -4.07
N PHE A 316 -14.26 3.96 -4.50
CA PHE A 316 -13.96 2.56 -4.69
C PHE A 316 -12.97 2.34 -5.85
N LEU A 317 -13.11 3.07 -6.95
CA LEU A 317 -12.18 3.07 -8.08
C LEU A 317 -10.78 3.55 -7.66
N ARG A 318 -10.68 4.72 -7.00
CA ARG A 318 -9.38 5.22 -6.49
C ARG A 318 -8.71 4.28 -5.50
N SER A 319 -9.49 3.51 -4.75
CA SER A 319 -8.96 2.50 -3.82
C SER A 319 -8.65 1.15 -4.46
N GLY A 320 -9.07 0.92 -5.70
CA GLY A 320 -8.85 -0.34 -6.42
C GLY A 320 -9.69 -1.52 -5.93
N VAL A 321 -10.82 -1.27 -5.26
CA VAL A 321 -11.71 -2.34 -4.71
C VAL A 321 -13.06 -2.43 -5.41
N TYR A 322 -13.36 -1.52 -6.34
CA TYR A 322 -14.66 -1.47 -7.04
C TYR A 322 -15.03 -2.82 -7.66
N LEU A 323 -14.13 -3.40 -8.47
CA LEU A 323 -14.37 -4.68 -9.14
C LEU A 323 -14.62 -5.83 -8.16
N VAL A 324 -13.98 -5.80 -6.99
CA VAL A 324 -14.19 -6.81 -5.93
C VAL A 324 -15.60 -6.69 -5.35
N LEU A 325 -16.07 -5.45 -5.14
CA LEU A 325 -17.39 -5.17 -4.60
C LEU A 325 -18.51 -5.43 -5.62
N GLU A 326 -18.30 -5.10 -6.89
CA GLU A 326 -19.24 -5.38 -7.98
C GLU A 326 -19.53 -6.89 -8.09
N LYS A 327 -18.49 -7.72 -7.98
CA LYS A 327 -18.63 -9.19 -7.96
C LYS A 327 -19.47 -9.74 -6.80
N LEU A 328 -19.77 -8.93 -5.77
CA LEU A 328 -20.69 -9.33 -4.71
C LEU A 328 -22.13 -9.45 -5.22
N GLU A 329 -22.45 -8.92 -6.40
CA GLU A 329 -23.79 -8.98 -6.99
C GLU A 329 -24.31 -10.42 -7.09
N LEU A 330 -23.48 -11.38 -7.50
CA LEU A 330 -23.84 -12.81 -7.54
C LEU A 330 -24.22 -13.35 -6.15
N GLN A 331 -23.54 -12.89 -5.10
CA GLN A 331 -23.89 -13.28 -3.73
C GLN A 331 -25.21 -12.64 -3.28
N VAL A 332 -25.50 -11.40 -3.72
CA VAL A 332 -26.78 -10.75 -3.44
C VAL A 332 -27.93 -11.47 -4.16
N TYR A 333 -27.75 -11.86 -5.43
CA TYR A 333 -28.70 -12.71 -6.15
C TYR A 333 -28.93 -14.04 -5.41
N GLN A 334 -27.87 -14.73 -5.00
CA GLN A 334 -27.98 -15.97 -4.21
C GLN A 334 -28.83 -15.76 -2.94
N ARG A 335 -28.61 -14.64 -2.23
CA ARG A 335 -29.37 -14.30 -1.01
C ARG A 335 -30.83 -14.05 -1.30
N LEU A 336 -31.14 -13.34 -2.40
CA LEU A 336 -32.51 -13.08 -2.85
C LEU A 336 -33.22 -14.40 -3.16
N VAL A 337 -32.61 -15.25 -3.99
CA VAL A 337 -33.17 -16.57 -4.37
C VAL A 337 -33.37 -17.46 -3.15
N LYS A 338 -32.44 -17.44 -2.20
CA LYS A 338 -32.59 -18.17 -0.92
C LYS A 338 -33.80 -17.70 -0.12
N LYS A 339 -34.08 -16.40 -0.09
CA LYS A 339 -35.27 -15.86 0.57
C LYS A 339 -36.55 -16.28 -0.14
N ILE A 340 -36.58 -16.19 -1.47
CA ILE A 340 -37.73 -16.65 -2.27
C ILE A 340 -38.00 -18.13 -2.00
N TYR A 341 -36.96 -18.97 -1.99
CA TYR A 341 -37.06 -20.38 -1.63
C TYR A 341 -37.64 -20.60 -0.22
N ILE A 342 -37.16 -19.86 0.79
CA ILE A 342 -37.66 -19.98 2.17
C ILE A 342 -39.15 -19.62 2.25
N ILE A 343 -39.55 -18.52 1.60
CA ILE A 343 -40.95 -18.08 1.56
C ILE A 343 -41.82 -19.12 0.84
N GLN A 344 -41.35 -19.65 -0.29
CA GLN A 344 -42.07 -20.70 -1.01
C GLN A 344 -42.19 -21.98 -0.18
N LYS A 345 -41.13 -22.36 0.55
CA LYS A 345 -41.14 -23.51 1.45
C LYS A 345 -42.16 -23.37 2.59
N GLN A 346 -42.35 -22.15 3.10
CA GLN A 346 -43.37 -21.86 4.11
C GLN A 346 -44.79 -21.95 3.52
N LYS A 347 -44.98 -21.54 2.26
CA LYS A 347 -46.28 -21.55 1.59
C LYS A 347 -46.70 -22.94 1.08
N ASP A 348 -45.77 -23.68 0.48
CA ASP A 348 -45.99 -25.04 -0.04
C ASP A 348 -44.72 -25.87 0.13
N PRO A 349 -44.60 -26.62 1.24
CA PRO A 349 -43.44 -27.46 1.52
C PRO A 349 -43.19 -28.54 0.45
N SER A 350 -44.25 -29.04 -0.20
CA SER A 350 -44.16 -30.12 -1.18
C SER A 350 -43.48 -29.70 -2.48
N LYS A 351 -43.66 -28.43 -2.87
CA LYS A 351 -43.09 -27.82 -4.07
C LYS A 351 -41.99 -26.81 -3.76
N ALA A 352 -41.48 -26.78 -2.54
CA ALA A 352 -40.42 -25.86 -2.12
C ALA A 352 -39.19 -25.87 -3.04
N HIS A 353 -38.82 -27.06 -3.54
CA HIS A 353 -37.65 -27.25 -4.39
C HIS A 353 -37.86 -26.82 -5.85
N GLN A 354 -39.08 -26.54 -6.29
CA GLN A 354 -39.39 -26.19 -7.67
C GLN A 354 -39.69 -24.70 -7.78
N LEU A 355 -38.65 -23.89 -8.01
CA LEU A 355 -38.77 -22.45 -8.08
C LEU A 355 -39.06 -22.00 -9.52
N LYS A 356 -40.26 -21.48 -9.78
CA LYS A 356 -40.62 -20.91 -11.09
C LYS A 356 -39.85 -19.61 -11.36
N LEU A 357 -39.31 -19.45 -12.56
CA LEU A 357 -38.57 -18.24 -12.94
C LEU A 357 -39.41 -16.96 -12.85
N GLU A 358 -40.70 -17.04 -13.17
CA GLU A 358 -41.64 -15.93 -13.04
C GLU A 358 -41.72 -15.36 -11.61
N VAL A 359 -41.50 -16.19 -10.58
CA VAL A 359 -41.50 -15.73 -9.18
C VAL A 359 -40.26 -14.87 -8.91
N ILE A 360 -39.12 -15.25 -9.50
CA ILE A 360 -37.88 -14.49 -9.40
C ILE A 360 -38.01 -13.17 -10.17
N VAL A 361 -38.56 -13.19 -11.39
CA VAL A 361 -38.87 -11.99 -12.17
C VAL A 361 -39.77 -11.04 -11.38
N LYS A 362 -40.84 -11.55 -10.74
CA LYS A 362 -41.72 -10.73 -9.90
C LYS A 362 -40.99 -10.11 -8.71
N ALA A 363 -40.08 -10.85 -8.07
CA ALA A 363 -39.28 -10.33 -6.97
C ALA A 363 -38.30 -9.24 -7.43
N LEU A 364 -37.68 -9.40 -8.61
CA LEU A 364 -36.80 -8.39 -9.21
C LEU A 364 -37.59 -7.16 -9.63
N LYS A 365 -38.76 -7.33 -10.24
CA LYS A 365 -39.66 -6.22 -10.58
C LYS A 365 -40.12 -5.44 -9.34
N TRP A 366 -40.34 -6.14 -8.21
CA TRP A 366 -40.61 -5.50 -6.92
C TRP A 366 -39.42 -4.68 -6.39
N LEU A 367 -38.19 -5.07 -6.74
CA LEU A 367 -36.98 -4.28 -6.51
C LEU A 367 -36.75 -3.20 -7.58
N GLU A 368 -37.73 -2.93 -8.46
CA GLU A 368 -37.64 -2.00 -9.59
C GLU A 368 -36.53 -2.37 -10.59
N MET A 369 -36.23 -3.66 -10.69
CA MET A 369 -35.34 -4.21 -11.70
C MET A 369 -36.18 -4.92 -12.76
N ASP A 370 -36.31 -4.28 -13.93
CA ASP A 370 -36.98 -4.90 -15.06
C ASP A 370 -36.02 -5.88 -15.72
N MET A 371 -36.36 -7.16 -15.66
CA MET A 371 -35.60 -8.26 -16.25
C MET A 371 -36.56 -9.26 -16.86
N ASP A 372 -36.25 -9.74 -18.05
CA ASP A 372 -37.04 -10.77 -18.70
C ASP A 372 -36.71 -12.18 -18.16
N LEU A 373 -37.43 -13.19 -18.67
CA LEU A 373 -37.22 -14.57 -18.24
C LEU A 373 -35.86 -15.12 -18.67
N ASP A 374 -35.33 -14.68 -19.82
CA ASP A 374 -34.10 -15.19 -20.41
C ASP A 374 -32.89 -14.65 -19.63
N GLU A 375 -32.93 -13.38 -19.22
CA GLU A 375 -31.93 -12.77 -18.35
C GLU A 375 -31.92 -13.43 -16.96
N VAL A 376 -33.08 -13.71 -16.38
CA VAL A 376 -33.18 -14.41 -15.08
C VAL A 376 -32.70 -15.86 -15.21
N GLU A 377 -33.02 -16.54 -16.30
CA GLU A 377 -32.50 -17.88 -16.61
C GLU A 377 -30.97 -17.86 -16.72
N CYS A 378 -30.40 -16.84 -17.38
CA CYS A 378 -28.96 -16.64 -17.47
C CYS A 378 -28.32 -16.48 -16.07
N ILE A 379 -28.84 -15.59 -15.23
CA ILE A 379 -28.32 -15.37 -13.87
C ILE A 379 -28.40 -16.66 -13.05
N MET A 380 -29.54 -17.35 -13.07
CA MET A 380 -29.72 -18.58 -12.33
C MET A 380 -28.77 -19.69 -12.83
N THR A 381 -28.49 -19.74 -14.13
CA THR A 381 -27.48 -20.64 -14.72
C THR A 381 -26.08 -20.30 -14.21
N ILE A 382 -25.72 -19.02 -14.16
CA ILE A 382 -24.45 -18.57 -13.58
C ILE A 382 -24.36 -18.99 -12.12
N LEU A 383 -25.40 -18.77 -11.31
CA LEU A 383 -25.40 -19.16 -9.89
C LEU A 383 -25.22 -20.67 -9.69
N ILE A 384 -25.80 -21.49 -10.57
CA ILE A 384 -25.65 -22.95 -10.54
C ILE A 384 -24.23 -23.36 -10.94
N TYR A 385 -23.74 -22.84 -12.07
CA TYR A 385 -22.38 -23.10 -12.56
C TYR A 385 -21.31 -22.74 -11.53
N LYS A 386 -21.49 -21.58 -10.90
CA LYS A 386 -20.64 -21.04 -9.82
C LYS A 386 -20.80 -21.77 -8.48
N ASN A 387 -21.68 -22.77 -8.40
CA ASN A 387 -22.01 -23.54 -7.20
C ASN A 387 -22.47 -22.66 -6.01
N LEU A 388 -23.06 -21.50 -6.31
CA LEU A 388 -23.73 -20.66 -5.31
C LEU A 388 -25.14 -21.19 -5.02
N VAL A 389 -25.74 -21.86 -6.00
CA VAL A 389 -27.02 -22.53 -5.90
C VAL A 389 -26.85 -23.95 -6.43
N LYS A 390 -27.34 -24.97 -5.73
CA LYS A 390 -27.35 -26.35 -6.23
C LYS A 390 -28.72 -26.67 -6.80
N GLY A 391 -28.75 -27.06 -8.07
CA GLY A 391 -29.99 -27.41 -8.77
C GLY A 391 -29.77 -27.61 -10.26
N TYR A 392 -30.86 -27.76 -10.99
CA TYR A 392 -30.87 -27.83 -12.45
C TYR A 392 -32.12 -27.14 -13.01
N PHE A 393 -32.10 -26.85 -14.32
CA PHE A 393 -33.24 -26.27 -15.01
C PHE A 393 -34.14 -27.33 -15.62
N ALA A 394 -35.44 -27.20 -15.37
CA ALA A 394 -36.48 -27.84 -16.15
C ALA A 394 -36.99 -26.84 -17.20
N HIS A 395 -36.28 -26.72 -18.33
CA HIS A 395 -36.52 -25.69 -19.35
C HIS A 395 -37.97 -25.67 -19.87
N LYS A 396 -38.56 -26.85 -20.15
CA LYS A 396 -39.95 -26.95 -20.63
C LYS A 396 -40.97 -26.31 -19.69
N SER A 397 -40.73 -26.32 -18.38
CA SER A 397 -41.63 -25.77 -17.37
C SER A 397 -41.17 -24.42 -16.81
N LYS A 398 -40.03 -23.87 -17.28
CA LYS A 398 -39.42 -22.63 -16.78
C LYS A 398 -39.24 -22.62 -15.26
N VAL A 399 -38.72 -23.74 -14.74
CA VAL A 399 -38.52 -23.98 -13.30
C VAL A 399 -37.06 -24.32 -13.03
N VAL A 400 -36.50 -23.70 -12.00
CA VAL A 400 -35.24 -24.16 -11.37
C VAL A 400 -35.60 -25.16 -10.28
N VAL A 401 -35.13 -26.40 -10.44
CA VAL A 401 -35.28 -27.45 -9.43
C VAL A 401 -34.04 -27.42 -8.53
N LEU A 402 -34.22 -26.89 -7.32
CA LEU A 402 -33.20 -26.80 -6.29
C LEU A 402 -32.93 -28.16 -5.64
N SER A 403 -31.69 -28.39 -5.22
CA SER A 403 -31.30 -29.58 -4.47
C SER A 403 -32.13 -29.71 -3.19
N LYS A 404 -32.53 -30.95 -2.86
CA LYS A 404 -33.16 -31.25 -1.57
C LYS A 404 -32.18 -31.13 -0.41
N GLN A 405 -30.90 -31.41 -0.67
CA GLN A 405 -29.82 -31.34 0.30
C GLN A 405 -28.98 -30.09 0.03
N ASP A 406 -28.96 -29.18 1.00
CA ASP A 406 -28.15 -27.95 0.98
C ASP A 406 -28.19 -27.17 -0.37
N PRO A 407 -29.37 -26.64 -0.78
CA PRO A 407 -29.50 -25.93 -2.05
C PRO A 407 -28.70 -24.62 -2.14
N PHE A 408 -28.21 -24.10 -1.01
CA PHE A 408 -27.45 -22.86 -0.92
C PHE A 408 -26.19 -23.09 -0.06
N PRO A 409 -25.13 -23.67 -0.63
CA PRO A 409 -23.92 -24.00 0.11
C PRO A 409 -23.29 -22.77 0.75
N LYS A 410 -22.61 -22.99 1.87
CA LYS A 410 -21.81 -21.94 2.52
C LYS A 410 -20.62 -21.56 1.64
N LEU A 411 -20.35 -20.26 1.59
CA LEU A 411 -19.16 -19.71 0.95
C LEU A 411 -17.94 -20.10 1.79
N ASN A 412 -17.28 -21.22 1.48
CA ASN A 412 -16.13 -21.74 2.24
C ASN A 412 -14.82 -21.02 1.89
N GLY A 413 -14.88 -19.71 1.70
CA GLY A 413 -13.74 -18.88 1.31
C GLY A 413 -13.11 -19.17 -0.07
N LYS A 414 -13.57 -20.17 -0.80
CA LYS A 414 -13.13 -20.38 -2.19
C LYS A 414 -13.76 -19.29 -3.07
N PRO A 415 -12.97 -18.59 -3.92
CA PRO A 415 -13.53 -17.66 -4.89
C PRO A 415 -14.58 -18.40 -5.72
N VAL A 416 -15.63 -17.68 -6.06
CA VAL A 416 -16.71 -18.19 -6.90
C VAL A 416 -16.14 -18.33 -8.32
N ASN A 417 -15.46 -19.47 -8.57
CA ASN A 417 -14.54 -19.72 -9.68
C ASN A 417 -14.95 -19.00 -10.97
N SER A 418 -14.12 -18.06 -11.41
CA SER A 418 -14.21 -17.20 -12.59
C SER A 418 -14.70 -17.90 -13.85
#